data_AF-A0A3B8U0G4-F1
#
_entry.id   AF-A0A3B8U0G4-F1
#
_cell.length_a   1.000
_cell.length_b   1.000
_cell.length_c   1.000
_cell.angle_alpha   90.00
_cell.angle_beta   90.00
_cell.angle_gamma   90.00
#
_symmetry.space_group_name_H-M   'P 1'
#
loop_
_entity.id
_entity.type
_entity.pdbx_description
1 polymer ?
#
loop_
_entity_poly.entity_id
_entity_poly.type
_entity_poly.pdbx_seq_one_letter_code
_entity_poly.pdbx_strand_id
1 'polypeptide(L)' 'MNEKIHRGPVSLYLHFPFCERKCRYCDFLSGPACAEEREDYIELLCREIRMR' A
#
# COMPACT_ATOMS: atom_id res chain seq x y z
N MET A 1 7.46 -21.99 28.22
CA MET A 1 8.15 -20.94 27.45
C MET A 1 7.08 -19.92 27.07
N ASN A 2 6.90 -18.87 27.89
CA ASN A 2 5.77 -17.94 27.73
C ASN A 2 6.15 -16.83 26.75
N GLU A 3 5.62 -16.90 25.53
CA GLU A 3 5.70 -15.81 24.56
C GLU A 3 4.75 -14.69 24.99
N LYS A 4 5.32 -13.52 25.32
CA LYS A 4 4.54 -12.32 25.61
C LYS A 4 3.82 -11.86 24.34
N ILE A 5 2.53 -12.17 24.23
CA ILE A 5 1.66 -11.64 23.17
C ILE A 5 1.51 -10.12 23.40
N HIS A 6 2.09 -9.31 22.52
CA HIS A 6 1.84 -7.87 22.49
C HIS A 6 0.40 -7.60 22.02
N ARG A 7 -0.53 -7.44 22.98
CA ARG A 7 -1.94 -7.06 22.72
C ARG A 7 -2.12 -5.56 22.50
N GLY A 8 -1.19 -4.93 21.79
CA GLY A 8 -1.38 -3.56 21.30
C GLY A 8 -2.29 -3.56 20.07
N PRO A 9 -2.98 -2.46 19.77
CA PRO A 9 -3.73 -2.35 18.53
C PRO A 9 -2.78 -2.47 17.33
N VAL A 10 -3.16 -3.27 16.33
CA VAL A 10 -2.44 -3.38 15.05
C VAL A 10 -2.91 -2.25 14.14
N SER A 11 -1.96 -1.53 13.53
CA SER A 11 -2.23 -0.48 12.53
C SER A 11 -1.56 -0.82 11.21
N LEU A 12 -2.29 -0.63 10.10
CA LEU A 12 -1.78 -0.84 8.74
C LEU A 12 -2.03 0.43 7.91
N TYR A 13 -0.98 0.94 7.27
CA TYR A 13 -1.06 2.01 6.28
C TYR A 13 -0.69 1.45 4.90
N LEU A 14 -1.55 1.69 3.91
CA LEU A 14 -1.31 1.27 2.53
C LEU A 14 -1.26 2.52 1.65
N HIS A 15 -0.16 2.71 0.92
CA HIS A 15 -0.03 3.77 -0.07
C HIS A 15 -0.53 3.28 -1.42
N PHE A 16 -1.26 4.11 -2.15
CA PHE A 16 -1.67 3.83 -3.54
C PHE A 16 -1.21 4.99 -4.43
N PRO A 17 -0.11 4.82 -5.19
CA PRO A 17 0.53 5.91 -5.91
C PRO A 17 -0.15 6.24 -7.25
N PHE A 18 -1.44 5.97 -7.41
CA PHE A 18 -2.15 6.11 -8.68
C PHE A 18 -3.15 7.27 -8.65
N CYS A 19 -3.23 8.01 -9.75
CA CYS A 19 -4.17 9.10 -9.92
C CYS A 19 -4.45 9.34 -11.40
N GLU A 20 -5.71 9.46 -11.79
CA GLU A 20 -6.07 9.78 -13.19
C GLU A 20 -5.48 11.12 -13.64
N ARG A 21 -5.46 12.12 -12.74
CA ARG A 21 -4.87 13.44 -12.99
C ARG A 21 -4.45 14.12 -11.70
N LYS A 22 -3.35 14.87 -11.74
CA LYS A 22 -2.90 15.69 -10.61
C LYS A 22 -3.74 16.95 -10.44
N CYS A 23 -4.26 17.18 -9.23
CA CYS A 23 -4.85 18.46 -8.84
C CYS A 23 -3.76 19.49 -8.51
N ARG A 24 -4.05 20.79 -8.68
CA ARG A 24 -3.09 21.89 -8.42
C ARG A 24 -2.59 21.97 -6.98
N TYR A 25 -3.34 21.40 -6.03
CA TYR A 25 -3.01 21.39 -4.60
C TYR A 25 -2.51 20.02 -4.12
N CYS A 26 -2.35 19.04 -5.02
CA CYS A 26 -2.04 17.66 -4.64
C CYS A 26 -0.54 17.51 -4.30
N ASP A 27 -0.24 17.19 -3.04
CA ASP A 27 1.12 16.94 -2.54
C ASP A 27 1.41 15.44 -2.32
N PHE A 28 0.45 14.56 -2.64
CA PHE A 28 0.68 13.11 -2.56
C PHE A 28 1.66 12.67 -3.65
N LEU A 29 2.53 11.71 -3.35
CA LEU A 29 3.32 11.02 -4.37
C LEU A 29 2.41 10.05 -5.14
N SER A 30 1.89 10.49 -6.28
CA SER A 30 1.06 9.68 -7.16
C SER A 30 1.24 10.08 -8.62
N GLY A 31 0.81 9.24 -9.56
CA GLY A 31 0.87 9.50 -10.99
C GLY A 31 -0.14 8.63 -11.75
N PRO A 32 -0.33 8.87 -13.06
CA PRO A 32 -1.13 7.97 -13.87
C PRO A 32 -0.47 6.59 -13.94
N ALA A 33 -1.30 5.55 -14.04
CA ALA A 33 -0.88 4.17 -14.28
C ALA A 33 -1.92 3.47 -15.16
N CYS A 34 -1.47 2.60 -16.06
CA CYS A 34 -2.35 1.76 -16.87
C CYS A 34 -3.01 0.65 -16.02
N ALA A 35 -3.87 -0.17 -16.63
CA ALA A 35 -4.57 -1.22 -15.90
C ALA A 35 -3.58 -2.29 -15.41
N GLU A 36 -2.66 -2.67 -16.28
CA GLU A 36 -1.64 -3.69 -16.05
C GLU A 36 -0.71 -3.28 -14.89
N GLU A 37 -0.20 -2.04 -14.90
CA GLU A 37 0.66 -1.52 -13.82
C GLU A 37 -0.02 -1.52 -12.45
N ARG A 38 -1.34 -1.27 -12.42
CA ARG A 38 -2.11 -1.32 -11.17
C ARG A 38 -2.30 -2.75 -10.69
N GLU A 39 -2.58 -3.68 -11.60
CA GLU A 39 -2.72 -5.10 -11.27
C GLU A 39 -1.40 -5.67 -10.72
N ASP A 40 -0.29 -5.40 -11.40
CA ASP A 40 1.06 -5.80 -10.96
C ASP A 40 1.39 -5.25 -9.57
N TYR A 41 1.07 -3.98 -9.31
CA TYR A 41 1.27 -3.37 -7.99
C TYR A 41 0.50 -4.08 -6.88
N ILE A 42 -0.77 -4.42 -7.14
CA ILE A 42 -1.60 -5.13 -6.16
C ILE A 42 -1.07 -6.53 -5.90
N GLU A 43 -0.62 -7.26 -6.93
CA GLU A 43 -0.02 -8.58 -6.78
C GLU A 43 1.24 -8.51 -5.91
N LEU A 44 2.14 -7.58 -6.21
CA LEU A 44 3.37 -7.38 -5.46
C LEU A 44 3.11 -6.95 -4.01
N LEU A 45 2.16 -6.04 -3.78
CA LEU A 45 1.76 -5.60 -2.44
C LEU A 45 1.21 -6.78 -1.61
N CYS A 46 0.35 -7.61 -2.22
CA CYS A 46 -0.18 -8.80 -1.58
C CYS A 46 0.92 -9.81 -1.24
N ARG A 47 1.90 -9.98 -2.14
CA ARG A 47 3.06 -10.83 -1.91
C ARG A 47 3.92 -10.31 -0.75
N GLU A 48 4.17 -9.00 -0.70
CA GLU A 48 4.92 -8.37 0.41
C GLU A 48 4.25 -8.60 1.76
N ILE A 49 2.92 -8.39 1.84
CA ILE A 49 2.16 -8.59 3.08
C ILE A 49 2.25 -10.05 3.57
N ARG A 50 2.24 -11.04 2.68
CA ARG A 50 2.35 -12.46 3.06
C ARG A 50 3.76 -12.86 3.53
N MET A 51 4.78 -12.08 3.17
CA MET A 51 6.18 -12.32 3.56
C MET A 51 6.56 -11.65 4.88
N ARG A 52 5.68 -10.84 5.48
CA ARG A 52 5.87 -10.17 6.75
C ARG A 52 4.99 -10.76 7.83
#